data_AF-A0A954WWF1-F1
#
_entry.id   AF-A0A954WWF1-F1
#
_cell.length_a   1.000
_cell.length_b   1.000
_cell.length_c   1.000
_cell.angle_alpha   90.00
_cell.angle_beta   90.00
_cell.angle_gamma   90.00
#
_symmetry.space_group_name_H-M   'P 1'
#
loop_
_entity.id
_entity.type
_entity.pdbx_description
1 polymer ?
#
loop_
_entity_poly.entity_id
_entity_poly.type
_entity_poly.pdbx_seq_one_letter_code
_entity_poly.pdbx_strand_id
1 'polypeptide(L)'
;MKFDVNGDETVDLQDRSYWVHELKNTWFGDSNLDGVFDSSDFVAVFKAGEYEDGIAMNSTWSTGDWNGDREFDSGDFVFAFKDGGYEQGARPATHAVPEPSSAVLILLAIAGVFRLRK
;
A
#
# COMPACT_ATOMS: atom_id res chain seq x y z
N MET A 1 -4.93 17.82 0.37
CA MET A 1 -4.18 17.04 1.37
C MET A 1 -4.86 15.73 1.81
N LYS A 2 -6.17 15.47 1.60
CA LYS A 2 -6.79 14.19 2.03
C LYS A 2 -6.19 12.93 1.34
N PHE A 3 -5.66 13.09 0.13
CA PHE A 3 -5.12 11.99 -0.70
C PHE A 3 -3.59 11.97 -0.75
N ASP A 4 -2.95 12.94 -0.11
CA ASP A 4 -1.51 12.94 0.17
C ASP A 4 -1.35 12.11 1.44
N VAL A 5 -1.05 10.83 1.27
CA VAL A 5 -0.94 9.85 2.36
C VAL A 5 0.51 9.59 2.75
N ASN A 6 1.46 9.93 1.88
CA ASN A 6 2.89 9.83 2.17
C ASN A 6 3.46 11.11 2.84
N GLY A 7 2.71 12.22 2.82
CA GLY A 7 3.05 13.48 3.49
C GLY A 7 4.04 14.35 2.73
N ASP A 8 4.18 14.17 1.42
CA ASP A 8 5.14 14.90 0.57
C ASP A 8 4.58 16.17 -0.08
N GLU A 9 3.35 16.56 0.29
CA GLU A 9 2.61 17.72 -0.24
C GLU A 9 2.17 17.58 -1.71
N THR A 10 2.39 16.42 -2.33
CA THR A 10 1.94 16.09 -3.67
C THR A 10 0.89 14.98 -3.61
N VAL A 11 0.18 14.75 -4.73
CA VAL A 11 -0.75 13.63 -4.85
C VAL A 11 -0.40 12.88 -6.12
N ASP A 12 0.34 11.79 -6.00
CA ASP A 12 0.88 11.04 -7.13
C ASP A 12 0.97 9.51 -6.89
N LEU A 13 1.77 8.81 -7.70
CA LEU A 13 1.93 7.35 -7.60
C LEU A 13 2.61 6.91 -6.29
N GLN A 14 3.36 7.78 -5.64
CA GLN A 14 4.02 7.52 -4.37
C GLN A 14 2.98 7.38 -3.26
N ASP A 15 1.91 8.16 -3.28
CA ASP A 15 0.76 7.99 -2.39
C ASP A 15 0.08 6.64 -2.56
N ARG A 16 -0.11 6.22 -3.81
CA ARG A 16 -0.69 4.90 -4.11
C ARG A 16 0.22 3.80 -3.58
N SER A 17 1.53 3.88 -3.85
CA SER A 17 2.50 2.90 -3.34
C SER A 17 2.50 2.87 -1.81
N TYR A 18 2.46 4.03 -1.16
CA TYR A 18 2.37 4.13 0.30
C TYR A 18 1.09 3.50 0.83
N TRP A 19 -0.05 3.73 0.16
CA TRP A 19 -1.31 3.12 0.56
C TRP A 19 -1.29 1.59 0.44
N VAL A 20 -0.80 1.04 -0.69
CA VAL A 20 -0.75 -0.41 -0.91
C VAL A 20 0.20 -1.08 0.07
N HIS A 21 1.39 -0.51 0.26
CA HIS A 21 2.46 -1.16 1.02
C HIS A 21 2.39 -0.88 2.52
N GLU A 22 2.16 0.36 2.93
CA GLU A 22 2.26 0.76 4.34
C GLU A 22 0.89 0.78 5.04
N LEU A 23 -0.17 1.23 4.36
CA LEU A 23 -1.50 1.32 4.96
C LEU A 23 -2.32 0.04 4.84
N LYS A 24 -2.17 -0.68 3.72
CA LYS A 24 -2.87 -1.95 3.46
C LYS A 24 -2.02 -3.18 3.69
N ASN A 25 -0.69 -3.05 3.69
CA ASN A 25 0.24 -4.17 3.81
C ASN A 25 -0.12 -5.31 2.84
N THR A 26 -0.29 -4.95 1.56
CA THR A 26 -0.55 -5.89 0.48
C THR A 26 0.35 -5.60 -0.73
N TRP A 27 0.05 -6.21 -1.86
CA TRP A 27 0.77 -6.13 -3.12
C TRP A 27 -0.04 -5.39 -4.17
N PHE A 28 0.66 -4.77 -5.13
CA PHE A 28 0.02 -4.44 -6.39
C PHE A 28 -0.39 -5.73 -7.11
N GLY A 29 -1.63 -5.77 -7.60
CA GLY A 29 -2.22 -6.99 -8.16
C GLY A 29 -3.32 -7.61 -7.29
N ASP A 30 -3.28 -7.40 -5.97
CA ASP A 30 -4.31 -7.85 -5.02
C ASP A 30 -5.62 -7.07 -5.24
N SER A 31 -6.45 -7.56 -6.15
CA SER A 31 -7.63 -6.88 -6.67
C SER A 31 -8.83 -7.02 -5.75
N ASN A 32 -8.83 -8.07 -4.92
CA ASN A 32 -9.89 -8.34 -3.95
C ASN A 32 -9.57 -7.79 -2.54
N LEU A 33 -8.33 -7.30 -2.33
CA LEU A 33 -7.79 -6.76 -1.08
C LEU A 33 -7.77 -7.77 0.08
N ASP A 34 -7.53 -9.04 -0.20
CA ASP A 34 -7.42 -10.12 0.79
C ASP A 34 -6.01 -10.28 1.39
N GLY A 35 -5.05 -9.50 0.87
CA GLY A 35 -3.67 -9.45 1.35
C GLY A 35 -2.71 -10.31 0.54
N VAL A 36 -3.17 -11.06 -0.48
CA VAL A 36 -2.32 -11.83 -1.38
C VAL A 36 -2.50 -11.37 -2.83
N PHE A 37 -1.47 -11.53 -3.64
CA PHE A 37 -1.59 -11.39 -5.09
C PHE A 37 -1.40 -12.77 -5.73
N ASP A 38 -2.50 -13.36 -6.18
CA ASP A 38 -2.50 -14.71 -6.76
C ASP A 38 -3.48 -14.86 -7.94
N SER A 39 -3.64 -16.09 -8.42
CA SER A 39 -4.55 -16.38 -9.54
C SER A 39 -6.02 -15.99 -9.31
N SER A 40 -6.48 -15.88 -8.06
CA SER A 40 -7.85 -15.47 -7.74
C SER A 40 -8.12 -14.01 -8.09
N ASP A 41 -7.11 -13.15 -7.99
CA ASP A 41 -7.16 -11.76 -8.43
C ASP A 41 -7.33 -11.65 -9.94
N PHE A 42 -6.57 -12.46 -10.70
CA PHE A 42 -6.76 -12.53 -12.15
C PHE A 42 -8.17 -12.98 -12.52
N VAL A 43 -8.71 -13.99 -11.82
CA VAL A 43 -10.10 -14.40 -12.04
C VAL A 43 -11.08 -13.26 -11.72
N ALA A 44 -10.80 -12.42 -10.71
CA ALA A 44 -11.64 -11.27 -10.38
C ALA A 44 -11.62 -10.20 -11.48
N VAL A 45 -10.44 -9.75 -11.92
CA VAL A 45 -10.31 -8.68 -12.92
C VAL A 45 -10.77 -9.14 -14.31
N PHE A 46 -10.49 -10.38 -14.72
CA PHE A 46 -10.97 -10.88 -16.01
C PHE A 46 -12.48 -11.12 -16.07
N LYS A 47 -13.15 -11.28 -14.92
CA LYS A 47 -14.62 -11.29 -14.88
C LYS A 47 -15.23 -9.92 -15.19
N ALA A 48 -14.50 -8.83 -14.94
CA ALA A 48 -14.94 -7.49 -15.30
C ALA A 48 -14.96 -7.29 -16.82
N GLY A 49 -14.05 -7.94 -17.54
CA GLY A 49 -13.99 -7.92 -19.00
C GLY A 49 -13.40 -6.63 -19.57
N GLU A 50 -12.62 -5.89 -18.78
CA GLU A 50 -12.05 -4.59 -19.15
C GLU A 50 -10.64 -4.68 -19.74
N TYR A 51 -10.04 -5.89 -19.77
CA TYR A 51 -8.69 -6.07 -20.32
C TYR A 51 -8.63 -5.74 -21.81
N GLU A 52 -7.90 -4.69 -22.17
CA GLU A 52 -7.73 -4.23 -23.56
C GLU A 52 -9.07 -4.10 -24.32
N ASP A 53 -10.14 -3.65 -23.64
CA ASP A 53 -11.48 -3.59 -24.22
C ASP A 53 -11.71 -2.38 -25.15
N GLY A 54 -10.81 -1.38 -25.10
CA GLY A 54 -10.87 -0.15 -25.87
C GLY A 54 -11.89 0.88 -25.37
N ILE A 55 -12.43 0.71 -24.15
CA ILE A 55 -13.36 1.64 -23.50
C ILE A 55 -12.59 2.50 -22.50
N ALA A 56 -12.31 3.74 -22.90
CA ALA A 56 -11.50 4.62 -22.07
C ALA A 56 -12.10 4.92 -20.69
N MET A 57 -11.25 4.92 -19.67
CA MET A 57 -11.47 5.31 -18.28
C MET A 57 -12.57 4.52 -17.56
N ASN A 58 -12.77 3.24 -17.90
CA ASN A 58 -13.75 2.38 -17.24
C ASN A 58 -13.15 1.52 -16.11
N SER A 59 -11.82 1.47 -15.97
CA SER A 59 -11.17 0.60 -14.99
C SER A 59 -10.94 1.22 -13.62
N THR A 60 -10.94 0.33 -12.63
CA THR A 60 -10.77 0.58 -11.20
C THR A 60 -9.81 -0.46 -10.64
N TRP A 61 -9.36 -0.28 -9.40
CA TRP A 61 -8.49 -1.27 -8.73
C TRP A 61 -9.03 -2.71 -8.80
N SER A 62 -10.33 -2.89 -8.50
CA SER A 62 -10.97 -4.21 -8.51
C SER A 62 -11.21 -4.80 -9.90
N THR A 63 -11.02 -4.00 -10.95
CA THR A 63 -11.20 -4.40 -12.34
C THR A 63 -9.90 -4.38 -13.16
N GLY A 64 -8.78 -3.99 -12.54
CA GLY A 64 -7.43 -4.17 -13.09
C GLY A 64 -6.54 -2.92 -13.17
N ASP A 65 -7.06 -1.73 -12.84
CA ASP A 65 -6.31 -0.44 -12.85
C ASP A 65 -5.38 -0.33 -11.62
N TRP A 66 -4.28 -1.08 -11.66
CA TRP A 66 -3.28 -1.12 -10.61
C TRP A 66 -2.29 0.04 -10.74
N ASN A 67 -2.00 0.47 -11.97
CA ASN A 67 -1.07 1.55 -12.26
C ASN A 67 -1.71 2.95 -12.05
N GLY A 68 -3.05 3.05 -12.09
CA GLY A 68 -3.80 4.27 -11.80
C GLY A 68 -4.13 5.17 -13.00
N ASP A 69 -3.95 4.70 -14.23
CA ASP A 69 -4.28 5.43 -15.46
C ASP A 69 -5.74 5.26 -15.92
N ARG A 70 -6.51 4.42 -15.22
CA ARG A 70 -7.93 4.10 -15.45
C ARG A 70 -8.21 3.16 -16.61
N GLU A 71 -7.20 2.47 -17.11
CA GLU A 71 -7.35 1.35 -18.03
C GLU A 71 -6.95 0.05 -17.33
N PHE A 72 -7.38 -1.09 -17.86
CA PHE A 72 -6.79 -2.38 -17.52
C PHE A 72 -6.08 -2.93 -18.76
N ASP A 73 -4.77 -2.84 -18.77
CA ASP A 73 -3.96 -3.31 -19.89
C ASP A 73 -2.64 -3.97 -19.47
N SER A 74 -1.79 -4.25 -20.46
CA SER A 74 -0.47 -4.85 -20.20
C SER A 74 0.43 -4.02 -19.28
N GLY A 75 0.22 -2.71 -19.20
CA GLY A 75 0.89 -1.79 -18.29
C GLY A 75 0.63 -2.11 -16.83
N ASP A 76 -0.60 -2.49 -16.47
CA ASP A 76 -0.95 -2.93 -15.10
C ASP A 76 -0.24 -4.22 -14.73
N PHE A 77 -0.17 -5.20 -15.64
CA PHE A 77 0.60 -6.41 -15.39
C PHE A 77 2.07 -6.09 -15.15
N VAL A 78 2.68 -5.28 -16.00
CA VAL A 78 4.08 -4.87 -15.81
C VAL A 78 4.26 -4.14 -14.47
N PHE A 79 3.30 -3.30 -14.08
CA PHE A 79 3.32 -2.57 -12.82
C PHE A 79 3.25 -3.52 -11.61
N ALA A 80 2.26 -4.42 -11.57
CA ALA A 80 2.07 -5.37 -10.47
C ALA A 80 3.20 -6.40 -10.37
N PHE A 81 3.67 -6.95 -11.49
CA PHE A 81 4.78 -7.91 -11.47
C PHE A 81 6.12 -7.27 -11.06
N LYS A 82 6.31 -5.96 -11.30
CA LYS A 82 7.47 -5.23 -10.78
C LYS A 82 7.45 -5.10 -9.25
N ASP A 83 6.26 -5.10 -8.62
CA ASP A 83 6.14 -5.14 -7.15
C ASP A 83 6.59 -6.48 -6.56
N GLY A 84 6.52 -7.56 -7.36
CA GLY A 84 7.11 -8.86 -7.03
C GLY A 84 6.29 -9.75 -6.07
N GLY A 85 5.02 -9.40 -5.81
CA GLY A 85 4.16 -10.08 -4.85
C GLY A 85 3.47 -11.36 -5.34
N TYR A 86 3.51 -11.66 -6.64
CA TYR A 86 2.74 -12.76 -7.22
C TYR A 86 3.14 -14.11 -6.61
N GLU A 87 2.15 -14.82 -6.05
CA GLU A 87 2.29 -16.12 -5.38
C GLU A 87 3.31 -16.12 -4.22
N GLN A 88 3.63 -14.94 -3.67
CA GLN A 88 4.48 -14.82 -2.47
C GLN A 88 3.69 -14.97 -1.16
N GLY A 89 2.36 -14.98 -1.23
CA GLY A 89 1.47 -14.94 -0.08
C GLY A 89 1.40 -13.54 0.55
N ALA A 90 0.99 -13.48 1.82
CA ALA A 90 0.78 -12.20 2.50
C ALA A 90 2.10 -11.44 2.68
N ARG A 91 2.08 -10.13 2.44
CA ARG A 91 3.27 -9.28 2.58
C ARG A 91 3.76 -9.31 4.03
N PRO A 92 5.04 -9.61 4.29
CA PRO A 92 5.58 -9.57 5.64
C PRO A 92 5.39 -8.17 6.21
N ALA A 93 4.79 -8.07 7.40
CA ALA A 93 4.61 -6.78 8.04
C ALA A 93 5.97 -6.07 8.12
N THR A 94 6.05 -4.85 7.57
CA THR A 94 7.19 -3.96 7.82
C THR A 94 7.27 -3.80 9.33
N HIS A 95 8.43 -4.15 9.90
CA HIS A 95 8.58 -4.28 11.35
C HIS A 95 8.14 -2.97 12.01
N ALA A 96 7.32 -3.06 13.07
CA ALA A 96 7.00 -1.91 13.90
C ALA A 96 8.33 -1.26 14.31
N VAL A 97 8.57 -0.03 13.84
CA VAL A 97 9.71 0.78 14.27
C VAL A 97 9.66 0.82 15.80
N PRO A 98 10.71 0.40 16.52
CA PRO A 98 10.74 0.54 17.96
C PRO A 98 10.44 1.99 18.29
N GLU A 99 9.36 2.25 19.04
CA GLU A 99 8.99 3.61 19.40
C GLU A 99 10.24 4.33 19.91
N PRO A 100 10.52 5.57 19.44
CA PRO A 100 11.69 6.30 19.91
C PRO A 100 11.65 6.32 21.42
N SER A 101 12.82 6.29 22.05
CA SER A 101 13.01 6.17 23.50
C SER A 101 12.34 7.29 24.33
N SER A 102 11.45 8.10 23.75
CA SER A 102 10.52 9.05 24.36
C SER A 102 9.94 8.58 25.69
N ALA A 103 9.43 7.34 25.78
CA ALA A 103 8.92 6.81 27.04
C ALA A 103 10.02 6.69 28.11
N VAL A 104 11.21 6.22 27.72
CA VAL A 104 12.38 6.12 28.59
C VAL A 104 12.92 7.51 28.96
N LEU A 105 12.96 8.46 28.02
CA LEU A 105 13.39 9.84 28.24
C LEU A 105 12.42 10.58 29.18
N ILE A 106 11.12 10.37 29.05
CA ILE A 106 10.11 10.91 29.97
C ILE A 106 10.29 10.32 31.37
N LEU A 107 10.47 9.01 31.50
CA LEU A 107 10.70 8.36 32.79
C LEU A 107 12.00 8.85 33.47
N LEU A 108 13.08 9.03 32.70
CA LEU A 108 14.34 9.58 33.20
C LEU A 108 14.22 11.05 33.60
N ALA A 109 13.49 11.86 32.82
CA ALA A 109 13.23 13.26 33.14
C ALA A 109 12.42 13.40 34.44
N ILE A 110 11.37 12.59 34.60
CA ILE A 110 10.54 12.55 35.82
C ILE A 110 11.40 12.15 37.03
N ALA A 111 12.20 11.07 36.92
CA ALA A 111 13.08 10.63 38.00
C ALA A 111 14.16 11.67 38.37
N GLY A 112 14.70 12.38 37.37
CA GLY A 112 15.66 13.47 37.56
C GLY A 112 15.04 14.65 38.33
N VAL A 113 13.83 15.08 37.99
CA VAL A 113 13.11 16.16 38.68
C VAL A 113 12.82 15.80 40.14
N PHE A 114 12.47 14.55 40.43
CA PHE A 114 12.26 14.09 41.81
C PHE A 114 13.56 14.04 42.63
N ARG A 115 14.70 13.75 42.01
CA ARG A 115 16.02 13.80 42.69
C ARG A 115 16.51 15.21 42.97
N LEU A 116 16.17 16.18 42.13
CA LEU A 116 16.55 17.59 42.30
C LEU A 116 15.70 18.36 43.32
N ARG A 117 14.58 17.77 43.76
CA ARG A 117 13.64 18.35 44.74
C ARG A 117 13.85 17.85 46.18
N LYS A 118 14.88 17.05 46.42
CA LYS A 118 15.29 16.55 47.74
C LYS A 118 16.60 17.21 48.14
#